data_AF-A0A528LJ89-F1
#
_entry.id   AF-A0A528LJ89-F1
#
_cell.length_a   1.000
_cell.length_b   1.000
_cell.length_c   1.000
_cell.angle_alpha   90.00
_cell.angle_beta   90.00
_cell.angle_gamma   90.00
#
_symmetry.space_group_name_H-M   'P 1'
#
loop_
_entity.id
_entity.type
_entity.pdbx_description
1 polymer ?
#
loop_
_entity_poly.entity_id
_entity_poly.type
_entity_poly.pdbx_seq_one_letter_code
_entity_poly.pdbx_strand_id
1 'polypeptide(L)'
;MTLVAITKSKAYGKIVACADTRISGGSKLTEAGSKLFPLSISIYNSKMSIIYRRAFGFAFAGSTLVAHSVFSFSSSALQGLRINKGGKVPSLEEIAKFVAVYAKEFIQEIGEVAPGQVNTEITIFGFCPVTERARLFKAAPEFQADHFDMQFGELDFQTDGICHLLGSKEAAADFVALAKGGREPAEAIQEIIRSEKFAGVGGSVQVLTVDGSGARHLPVLYRTEGGGAVLKLLGKRIEDYGNLGGCDFRNEAWGVLDE
;
A
#
# COMPACT_ATOMS: atom_id res chain seq x y z
N MET A 1 5.36 14.03 3.57
CA MET A 1 3.99 14.06 3.00
C MET A 1 3.92 12.98 1.93
N THR A 2 2.75 12.39 1.71
CA THR A 2 2.56 11.19 0.87
C THR A 2 1.20 11.32 0.19
N LEU A 3 1.00 10.73 -0.99
CA LEU A 3 -0.32 10.51 -1.55
C LEU A 3 -0.52 9.02 -1.87
N VAL A 4 -1.50 8.39 -1.22
CA VAL A 4 -1.97 7.05 -1.58
C VAL A 4 -3.47 7.12 -1.85
N ALA A 5 -3.90 6.47 -2.93
CA ALA A 5 -5.30 6.31 -3.31
C ALA A 5 -5.65 4.82 -3.42
N ILE A 6 -6.71 4.38 -2.73
CA ILE A 6 -7.22 3.00 -2.77
C ILE A 6 -8.66 3.02 -3.27
N THR A 7 -8.93 2.33 -4.38
CA THR A 7 -10.26 2.30 -5.02
C THR A 7 -10.67 0.89 -5.45
N LYS A 8 -11.97 0.67 -5.60
CA LYS A 8 -12.50 -0.47 -6.37
C LYS A 8 -12.49 -0.11 -7.84
N SER A 9 -11.68 -0.80 -8.63
CA SER A 9 -11.74 -0.61 -10.07
C SER A 9 -12.94 -1.34 -10.66
N LYS A 10 -13.89 -0.57 -11.20
CA LYS A 10 -15.05 -1.10 -11.95
C LYS A 10 -14.61 -1.92 -13.16
N ALA A 11 -13.56 -1.48 -13.86
CA ALA A 11 -13.06 -2.14 -15.07
C ALA A 11 -12.50 -3.55 -14.81
N TYR A 12 -11.99 -3.80 -13.61
CA TYR A 12 -11.22 -5.02 -13.32
C TYR A 12 -11.78 -5.88 -12.19
N GLY A 13 -12.87 -5.46 -11.53
CA GLY A 13 -13.44 -6.20 -10.40
C GLY A 13 -12.45 -6.43 -9.24
N LYS A 14 -11.43 -5.58 -9.13
CA LYS A 14 -10.31 -5.71 -8.18
C LYS A 14 -10.05 -4.42 -7.42
N ILE A 15 -9.41 -4.53 -6.26
CA ILE A 15 -8.94 -3.37 -5.51
C ILE A 15 -7.65 -2.89 -6.16
N VAL A 16 -7.52 -1.58 -6.33
CA VAL A 16 -6.34 -0.93 -6.90
C VAL A 16 -5.90 0.14 -5.92
N ALA A 17 -4.64 0.06 -5.50
CA ALA A 17 -3.98 1.10 -4.76
C ALA A 17 -2.89 1.73 -5.64
N CYS A 18 -2.87 3.05 -5.68
CA CYS A 18 -1.85 3.84 -6.37
C CYS A 18 -1.19 4.77 -5.36
N ALA A 19 0.12 4.98 -5.49
CA ALA A 19 0.87 5.88 -4.61
C ALA A 19 1.98 6.59 -5.38
N ASP A 20 2.41 7.73 -4.86
CA ASP A 20 3.69 8.34 -5.28
C ASP A 20 4.87 7.57 -4.64
N THR A 21 6.08 7.72 -5.18
CA THR A 21 7.27 6.98 -4.69
C THR A 21 8.31 7.83 -3.99
N ARG A 22 8.04 9.12 -3.74
CA ARG A 22 8.98 9.98 -3.01
C ARG A 22 9.02 9.64 -1.52
N ILE A 23 10.22 9.59 -0.94
CA ILE A 23 10.44 9.63 0.51
C ILE A 23 11.22 10.90 0.84
N SER A 24 10.78 11.62 1.86
CA SER A 24 11.38 12.87 2.32
C SER A 24 11.61 12.86 3.83
N GLY A 25 12.70 13.47 4.29
CA GLY A 25 13.08 13.63 5.70
C GLY A 25 13.65 15.03 5.95
N GLY A 26 12.82 16.06 5.75
CA GLY A 26 13.24 17.47 5.72
C GLY A 26 13.71 17.93 4.34
N SER A 27 14.40 17.06 3.62
CA SER A 27 14.68 17.20 2.18
C SER A 27 14.31 15.91 1.44
N LYS A 28 14.39 15.93 0.10
CA LYS A 28 14.19 14.73 -0.72
C LYS A 28 15.29 13.70 -0.42
N LEU A 29 14.88 12.49 -0.02
CA LEU A 29 15.82 11.38 0.24
C LEU A 29 15.89 10.42 -0.95
N THR A 30 14.73 10.01 -1.50
CA THR A 30 14.66 9.14 -2.67
C THR A 30 13.35 9.34 -3.43
N GLU A 31 13.36 9.03 -4.72
CA GLU A 31 12.18 9.02 -5.60
C GLU A 31 11.67 7.60 -5.88
N ALA A 32 12.29 6.58 -5.29
CA ALA A 32 11.99 5.15 -5.55
C ALA A 32 11.55 4.40 -4.27
N GLY A 33 10.93 5.11 -3.33
CA GLY A 33 10.40 4.58 -2.09
C GLY A 33 9.03 3.94 -2.25
N SER A 34 8.91 2.68 -1.87
CA SER A 34 7.62 1.97 -1.88
C SER A 34 6.73 2.42 -0.72
N LYS A 35 5.44 2.64 -1.01
CA LYS A 35 4.39 2.96 -0.02
C LYS A 35 3.27 1.93 0.05
N LEU A 36 3.29 1.00 -0.89
CA LEU A 36 2.35 -0.10 -1.02
C LEU A 36 3.12 -1.41 -0.94
N PHE A 37 2.61 -2.40 -0.22
CA PHE A 37 3.24 -3.72 -0.12
C PHE A 37 2.22 -4.85 -0.14
N PRO A 38 2.56 -6.00 -0.73
CA PRO A 38 1.81 -7.24 -0.55
C PRO A 38 2.17 -7.88 0.80
N LEU A 39 1.26 -7.76 1.78
CA LEU A 39 1.35 -8.42 3.07
C LEU A 39 0.98 -9.90 2.94
N SER A 40 1.98 -10.76 2.88
CA SER A 40 1.80 -12.21 2.68
C SER A 40 1.41 -12.92 3.97
N ILE A 41 0.42 -13.80 3.87
CA ILE A 41 -0.01 -14.71 4.93
C ILE A 41 0.18 -16.15 4.45
N SER A 42 0.75 -16.98 5.31
CA SER A 42 0.83 -18.43 5.13
C SER A 42 0.40 -19.14 6.40
N ILE A 43 -0.54 -20.07 6.27
CA ILE A 43 -1.06 -20.86 7.39
C ILE A 43 -0.71 -22.32 7.16
N TYR A 44 -0.13 -22.94 8.18
CA TYR A 44 0.26 -24.34 8.19
C TYR A 44 -0.69 -25.18 9.04
N ASN A 45 -0.87 -26.43 8.63
CA ASN A 45 -1.48 -27.45 9.48
C ASN A 45 -0.46 -28.02 10.49
N SER A 46 -0.90 -28.97 11.32
CA SER A 46 -0.03 -29.66 12.30
C SER A 46 1.12 -30.46 11.68
N LYS A 47 1.03 -30.78 10.39
CA LYS A 47 2.07 -31.48 9.61
C LYS A 47 2.99 -30.51 8.84
N MET A 48 2.94 -29.21 9.15
CA MET A 48 3.72 -28.17 8.48
C MET A 48 3.43 -28.05 6.97
N SER A 49 2.26 -28.47 6.49
CA SER A 49 1.82 -28.22 5.12
C SER A 49 1.02 -26.92 5.04
N ILE A 50 1.28 -26.10 4.02
CA ILE A 50 0.52 -24.87 3.77
C ILE A 50 -0.92 -25.24 3.38
N ILE A 51 -1.90 -24.73 4.13
CA ILE A 51 -3.34 -24.92 3.88
C ILE A 51 -4.03 -23.64 3.42
N TYR A 52 -3.38 -22.50 3.61
CA TYR A 52 -3.85 -21.21 3.15
C TYR A 52 -2.66 -20.31 2.84
N ARG A 53 -2.67 -19.69 1.66
CA ARG A 53 -1.69 -18.69 1.26
C ARG A 53 -2.40 -17.59 0.49
N ARG A 54 -2.22 -16.35 0.90
CA ARG A 54 -2.73 -15.16 0.20
C ARG A 54 -1.83 -13.98 0.52
N ALA A 55 -1.93 -12.92 -0.28
CA ALA A 55 -1.38 -11.62 0.09
C ALA A 55 -2.50 -10.59 0.16
N PHE A 56 -2.43 -9.71 1.15
CA PHE A 56 -3.30 -8.54 1.29
C PHE A 56 -2.52 -7.27 0.97
N GLY A 57 -3.22 -6.18 0.67
CA GLY A 57 -2.60 -4.89 0.50
C GLY A 57 -2.26 -4.26 1.84
N PHE A 58 -1.05 -3.71 1.94
CA PHE A 58 -0.61 -2.82 3.00
C PHE A 58 -0.26 -1.48 2.35
N ALA A 59 -0.83 -0.40 2.84
CA ALA A 59 -0.52 0.96 2.43
C ALA A 59 -0.16 1.79 3.65
N PHE A 60 0.72 2.78 3.49
CA PHE A 60 1.02 3.71 4.57
C PHE A 60 1.21 5.15 4.10
N ALA A 61 1.05 6.08 5.03
CA ALA A 61 1.48 7.47 4.91
C ALA A 61 2.10 7.94 6.22
N GLY A 62 3.21 8.66 6.17
CA GLY A 62 3.93 9.12 7.36
C GLY A 62 5.36 8.57 7.44
N SER A 63 5.79 8.19 8.64
CA SER A 63 7.17 7.74 8.88
C SER A 63 7.48 6.43 8.15
N THR A 64 8.42 6.49 7.20
CA THR A 64 8.89 5.31 6.46
C THR A 64 9.49 4.28 7.39
N LEU A 65 10.26 4.71 8.40
CA LEU A 65 10.89 3.80 9.36
C LEU A 65 9.82 2.99 10.11
N VAL A 66 8.83 3.68 10.69
CA VAL A 66 7.71 3.04 11.40
C VAL A 66 6.96 2.09 10.48
N ALA A 67 6.53 2.56 9.31
CA ALA A 67 5.74 1.75 8.40
C ALA A 67 6.49 0.50 7.90
N HIS A 68 7.76 0.63 7.56
CA HIS A 68 8.57 -0.51 7.11
C HIS A 68 8.84 -1.50 8.23
N SER A 69 9.10 -1.04 9.45
CA SER A 69 9.26 -1.94 10.61
C SER A 69 7.96 -2.71 10.88
N VAL A 70 6.82 -2.01 10.91
CA VAL A 70 5.49 -2.62 11.09
C VAL A 70 5.19 -3.63 9.99
N PHE A 71 5.43 -3.28 8.72
CA PHE A 71 5.25 -4.20 7.60
C PHE A 71 6.16 -5.42 7.71
N SER A 72 7.45 -5.22 8.00
CA SER A 72 8.45 -6.29 8.00
C SER A 72 8.19 -7.32 9.10
N PHE A 73 7.90 -6.84 10.31
CA PHE A 73 7.51 -7.71 11.41
C PHE A 73 6.21 -8.44 11.10
N SER A 74 5.17 -7.70 10.69
CA SER A 74 3.85 -8.29 10.42
C SER A 74 3.91 -9.34 9.31
N SER A 75 4.65 -9.06 8.23
CA SER A 75 4.85 -9.99 7.12
C SER A 75 5.58 -11.25 7.56
N SER A 76 6.59 -11.12 8.43
CA SER A 76 7.32 -12.27 8.97
C SER A 76 6.45 -13.12 9.89
N ALA A 77 5.69 -12.49 10.80
CA ALA A 77 4.81 -13.17 11.73
C ALA A 77 3.65 -13.90 11.02
N LEU A 78 3.00 -13.24 10.05
CA LEU A 78 1.85 -13.79 9.32
C LEU A 78 2.24 -14.91 8.34
N GLN A 79 3.51 -15.02 7.97
CA GLN A 79 4.03 -16.14 7.17
C GLN A 79 4.32 -17.40 7.98
N GLY A 80 4.20 -17.35 9.32
CA GLY A 80 4.47 -18.47 10.22
C GLY A 80 3.25 -18.98 10.98
N LEU A 81 2.03 -18.62 10.59
CA LEU A 81 0.82 -18.98 11.33
C LEU A 81 0.56 -20.49 11.27
N ARG A 82 0.17 -21.09 12.40
CA ARG A 82 -0.25 -22.49 12.46
C ARG A 82 -1.68 -22.59 12.94
N ILE A 83 -2.49 -23.38 12.25
CA ILE A 83 -3.85 -23.68 12.70
C ILE A 83 -3.78 -24.75 13.80
N ASN A 84 -4.36 -24.44 14.96
CA ASN A 84 -4.58 -25.44 16.01
C ASN A 84 -5.84 -26.28 15.68
N LYS A 85 -6.05 -27.39 16.38
CA LYS A 85 -7.24 -28.25 16.18
C LYS A 85 -8.52 -27.42 16.38
N GLY A 86 -9.34 -27.32 15.33
CA GLY A 86 -10.57 -26.50 15.34
C GLY A 86 -10.37 -25.01 15.03
N GLY A 87 -9.14 -24.57 14.73
CA GLY A 87 -8.86 -23.21 14.29
C GLY A 87 -9.43 -22.92 12.89
N LYS A 88 -9.47 -21.63 12.53
CA LYS A 88 -9.95 -21.13 11.23
C LYS A 88 -8.94 -20.18 10.61
N VAL A 89 -9.07 -19.93 9.31
CA VAL A 89 -8.34 -18.86 8.63
C VAL A 89 -8.79 -17.51 9.23
N PRO A 90 -7.87 -16.61 9.62
CA PRO A 90 -8.23 -15.32 10.15
C PRO A 90 -8.91 -14.46 9.07
N SER A 91 -9.89 -13.69 9.50
CA SER A 91 -10.50 -12.62 8.72
C SER A 91 -9.49 -11.50 8.47
N LEU A 92 -9.76 -10.66 7.45
CA LEU A 92 -8.94 -9.49 7.19
C LEU A 92 -8.93 -8.51 8.37
N GLU A 93 -10.01 -8.48 9.15
CA GLU A 93 -10.11 -7.64 10.35
C GLU A 93 -9.15 -8.09 11.45
N GLU A 94 -9.07 -9.39 11.72
CA GLU A 94 -8.14 -9.94 12.71
C GLU A 94 -6.68 -9.69 12.30
N ILE A 95 -6.38 -9.82 11.00
CA ILE A 95 -5.06 -9.47 10.45
C ILE A 95 -4.78 -7.98 10.63
N ALA A 96 -5.72 -7.12 10.30
CA ALA A 96 -5.55 -5.67 10.42
C ALA A 96 -5.43 -5.22 11.89
N LYS A 97 -6.18 -5.84 12.82
CA LYS A 97 -6.03 -5.62 14.27
C LYS A 97 -4.66 -6.04 14.76
N PHE A 98 -4.16 -7.21 14.33
CA PHE A 98 -2.81 -7.64 14.67
C PHE A 98 -1.75 -6.62 14.23
N VAL A 99 -1.85 -6.12 13.00
CA VAL A 99 -0.95 -5.06 12.50
C VAL A 99 -1.08 -3.78 13.33
N ALA A 100 -2.30 -3.37 13.67
CA ALA A 100 -2.56 -2.16 14.46
C ALA A 100 -1.99 -2.25 15.88
N VAL A 101 -2.09 -3.42 16.52
CA VAL A 101 -1.50 -3.67 17.85
C VAL A 101 0.02 -3.53 17.81
N TYR A 102 0.68 -4.15 16.84
CA TYR A 102 2.13 -4.00 16.70
C TYR A 102 2.54 -2.57 16.31
N ALA A 103 1.76 -1.90 15.46
CA ALA A 103 2.00 -0.50 15.13
C ALA A 103 1.92 0.40 16.37
N LYS A 104 0.95 0.16 17.27
CA LYS A 104 0.83 0.87 18.54
C LYS A 104 2.09 0.70 19.38
N GLU A 105 2.50 -0.54 19.61
CA GLU A 105 3.69 -0.88 20.40
C GLU A 105 4.96 -0.23 19.83
N PHE A 106 5.18 -0.37 18.52
CA PHE A 106 6.38 0.18 17.87
C PHE A 106 6.39 1.72 17.86
N ILE A 107 5.24 2.36 17.68
CA ILE A 107 5.13 3.83 17.74
C ILE A 107 5.41 4.33 19.16
N GLN A 108 4.95 3.63 20.20
CA GLN A 108 5.26 3.98 21.59
C GLN A 108 6.76 3.89 21.85
N GLU A 109 7.38 2.77 21.46
CA GLU A 109 8.82 2.55 21.63
C GLU A 109 9.66 3.64 20.94
N ILE A 110 9.38 3.94 19.67
CA ILE A 110 10.12 4.97 18.93
C ILE A 110 9.75 6.37 19.44
N GLY A 111 8.52 6.58 19.89
CA GLY A 111 8.04 7.87 20.39
C GLY A 111 8.78 8.35 21.63
N GLU A 112 9.27 7.42 22.46
CA GLU A 112 10.13 7.72 23.61
C GLU A 112 11.49 8.31 23.19
N VAL A 113 12.03 7.87 22.05
CA VAL A 113 13.36 8.24 21.56
C VAL A 113 13.31 9.41 20.57
N ALA A 114 12.27 9.49 19.74
CA ALA A 114 12.12 10.48 18.68
C ALA A 114 10.68 11.06 18.64
N PRO A 115 10.32 11.91 19.62
CA PRO A 115 9.00 12.55 19.66
C PRO A 115 8.70 13.30 18.37
N GLY A 116 7.47 13.13 17.84
CA GLY A 116 7.00 13.83 16.64
C GLY A 116 7.43 13.21 15.30
N GLN A 117 8.30 12.19 15.28
CA GLN A 117 8.70 11.48 14.04
C GLN A 117 7.94 10.16 13.79
N VAL A 118 6.92 9.90 14.58
CA VAL A 118 6.21 8.61 14.60
C VAL A 118 4.84 8.63 13.92
N ASN A 119 4.36 9.79 13.48
CA ASN A 119 3.04 9.91 12.88
C ASN A 119 2.95 9.08 11.58
N THR A 120 2.22 7.96 11.64
CA THR A 120 2.13 6.97 10.57
C THR A 120 0.75 6.35 10.52
N GLU A 121 0.05 6.59 9.43
CA GLU A 121 -1.23 5.94 9.15
C GLU A 121 -0.99 4.70 8.29
N ILE A 122 -1.68 3.60 8.61
CA ILE A 122 -1.59 2.33 7.91
C ILE A 122 -2.99 1.93 7.45
N THR A 123 -3.09 1.36 6.26
CA THR A 123 -4.32 0.74 5.77
C THR A 123 -4.05 -0.66 5.26
N ILE A 124 -4.84 -1.61 5.76
CA ILE A 124 -4.84 -3.02 5.36
C ILE A 124 -6.08 -3.29 4.53
N PHE A 125 -5.92 -3.88 3.34
CA PHE A 125 -7.00 -3.99 2.38
C PHE A 125 -6.94 -5.26 1.55
N GLY A 126 -8.09 -5.75 1.10
CA GLY A 126 -8.14 -6.93 0.24
C GLY A 126 -9.48 -7.66 0.27
N PHE A 127 -9.53 -8.79 -0.42
CA PHE A 127 -10.69 -9.68 -0.41
C PHE A 127 -10.64 -10.61 0.81
N CYS A 128 -11.52 -10.37 1.78
CA CYS A 128 -11.60 -11.14 3.01
C CYS A 128 -12.23 -12.52 2.74
N PRO A 129 -11.53 -13.64 3.01
CA PRO A 129 -12.04 -14.98 2.74
C PRO A 129 -13.21 -15.38 3.65
N VAL A 130 -13.34 -14.75 4.83
CA VAL A 130 -14.37 -15.10 5.82
C VAL A 130 -15.70 -14.42 5.50
N THR A 131 -15.66 -13.18 5.00
CA THR A 131 -16.85 -12.37 4.69
C THR A 131 -17.14 -12.28 3.19
N GLU A 132 -16.29 -12.90 2.36
CA GLU A 132 -16.40 -12.96 0.90
C GLU A 132 -16.60 -11.60 0.22
N ARG A 133 -15.99 -10.55 0.78
CA ARG A 133 -16.07 -9.18 0.24
C ARG A 133 -14.76 -8.42 0.41
N ALA A 134 -14.57 -7.41 -0.44
CA ALA A 134 -13.51 -6.43 -0.29
C ALA A 134 -13.73 -5.62 1.00
N ARG A 135 -12.69 -5.51 1.84
CA ARG A 135 -12.70 -4.72 3.07
C ARG A 135 -11.39 -3.94 3.20
N LEU A 136 -11.47 -2.77 3.83
CA LEU A 136 -10.35 -1.87 4.12
C LEU A 136 -10.41 -1.53 5.62
N PHE A 137 -9.27 -1.60 6.28
CA PHE A 137 -9.13 -1.20 7.68
C PHE A 137 -8.03 -0.17 7.81
N LYS A 138 -8.31 0.91 8.52
CA LYS A 138 -7.35 1.96 8.81
C LYS A 138 -6.92 1.87 10.26
N ALA A 139 -5.62 2.03 10.48
CA ALA A 139 -5.00 2.22 11.79
C ALA A 139 -4.25 3.57 11.75
N ALA A 140 -4.58 4.49 12.63
CA ALA A 140 -3.94 5.81 12.69
C ALA A 140 -3.66 6.22 14.14
N PRO A 141 -2.53 6.89 14.40
CA PRO A 141 -2.20 7.35 15.75
C PRO A 141 -3.14 8.46 16.17
N GLU A 142 -3.60 8.40 17.42
CA GLU A 142 -4.30 9.48 18.10
C GLU A 142 -3.49 9.88 19.33
N PHE A 143 -3.08 11.15 19.34
CA PHE A 143 -2.34 11.75 20.44
C PHE A 143 -3.29 12.65 21.23
N GLN A 144 -3.56 12.26 22.47
CA GLN A 144 -4.21 13.09 23.48
C GLN A 144 -3.16 13.56 24.49
N ALA A 145 -3.50 14.54 25.34
CA ALA A 145 -2.53 15.24 26.18
C ALA A 145 -1.68 14.31 27.08
N ASP A 146 -2.24 13.18 27.51
CA ASP A 146 -1.65 12.20 28.42
C ASP A 146 -1.71 10.76 27.89
N HIS A 147 -2.26 10.55 26.70
CA HIS A 147 -2.53 9.22 26.16
C HIS A 147 -2.23 9.11 24.68
N PHE A 148 -1.64 7.98 24.30
CA PHE A 148 -1.46 7.55 22.93
C PHE A 148 -2.27 6.29 22.67
N ASP A 149 -3.06 6.32 21.59
CA ASP A 149 -3.72 5.13 21.06
C ASP A 149 -3.58 5.02 19.54
N MET A 150 -3.90 3.85 19.02
CA MET A 150 -4.11 3.61 17.59
C MET A 150 -5.60 3.47 17.30
N GLN A 151 -6.18 4.51 16.71
CA GLN A 151 -7.54 4.46 16.20
C GLN A 151 -7.62 3.43 15.07
N PHE A 152 -8.46 2.41 15.27
CA PHE A 152 -8.64 1.30 14.35
C PHE A 152 -10.10 1.21 13.91
N GLY A 153 -10.35 1.15 12.60
CA GLY A 153 -11.71 1.02 12.07
C GLY A 153 -11.78 0.50 10.65
N GLU A 154 -12.92 -0.09 10.29
CA GLU A 154 -13.25 -0.41 8.90
C GLU A 154 -13.68 0.86 8.18
N LEU A 155 -13.14 1.07 6.98
CA LEU A 155 -13.56 2.15 6.10
C LEU A 155 -14.68 1.66 5.18
N ASP A 156 -15.69 2.50 4.93
CA ASP A 156 -16.73 2.14 3.96
C ASP A 156 -16.11 1.99 2.57
N PHE A 157 -16.08 0.74 2.12
CA PHE A 157 -15.59 0.36 0.81
C PHE A 157 -16.61 -0.51 0.10
N GLN A 158 -17.90 -0.35 0.37
CA GLN A 158 -18.92 -1.17 -0.30
C GLN A 158 -19.35 -0.55 -1.64
N THR A 159 -19.45 0.76 -1.72
CA THR A 159 -19.90 1.47 -2.92
C THR A 159 -18.79 1.64 -3.95
N ASP A 160 -19.09 1.35 -5.22
CA ASP A 160 -18.15 1.56 -6.31
C ASP A 160 -17.82 3.05 -6.49
N GLY A 161 -16.58 3.35 -6.82
CA GLY A 161 -16.10 4.73 -7.00
C GLY A 161 -15.71 5.44 -5.71
N ILE A 162 -15.86 4.81 -4.53
CA ILE A 162 -15.24 5.31 -3.31
C ILE A 162 -13.72 5.13 -3.41
N CYS A 163 -13.00 6.24 -3.29
CA CYS A 163 -11.56 6.28 -3.20
C CYS A 163 -11.14 6.71 -1.78
N HIS A 164 -10.37 5.88 -1.10
CA HIS A 164 -9.77 6.22 0.19
C HIS A 164 -8.38 6.80 -0.02
N LEU A 165 -8.14 7.96 0.60
CA LEU A 165 -6.89 8.69 0.48
C LEU A 165 -6.12 8.65 1.80
N LEU A 166 -4.80 8.43 1.71
CA LEU A 166 -3.88 8.55 2.84
C LEU A 166 -2.84 9.64 2.55
N GLY A 167 -2.43 10.36 3.60
CA GLY A 167 -1.34 11.32 3.57
C GLY A 167 -1.79 12.78 3.43
N SER A 168 -1.20 13.53 2.50
CA SER A 168 -1.39 14.99 2.38
C SER A 168 -2.83 15.32 2.00
N LYS A 169 -3.46 16.13 2.87
CA LYS A 169 -4.83 16.63 2.64
C LYS A 169 -4.89 17.60 1.47
N GLU A 170 -3.81 18.35 1.24
CA GLU A 170 -3.68 19.31 0.15
C GLU A 170 -3.58 18.58 -1.20
N ALA A 171 -2.74 17.56 -1.30
CA ALA A 171 -2.65 16.72 -2.50
C ALA A 171 -3.93 15.91 -2.72
N ALA A 172 -4.62 15.51 -1.65
CA ALA A 172 -5.90 14.82 -1.74
C ALA A 172 -6.99 15.68 -2.40
N ALA A 173 -7.01 16.99 -2.18
CA ALA A 173 -7.98 17.87 -2.82
C ALA A 173 -7.78 17.94 -4.34
N ASP A 174 -6.53 18.09 -4.79
CA ASP A 174 -6.17 18.07 -6.22
C ASP A 174 -6.49 16.70 -6.84
N PHE A 175 -6.20 15.60 -6.13
CA PHE A 175 -6.55 14.25 -6.57
C PHE A 175 -8.05 14.10 -6.81
N VAL A 176 -8.87 14.55 -5.86
CA VAL A 176 -10.34 14.47 -5.97
C VAL A 176 -10.84 15.28 -7.16
N ALA A 177 -10.26 16.46 -7.42
CA ALA A 177 -10.62 17.28 -8.58
C ALA A 177 -10.31 16.55 -9.90
N LEU A 178 -9.12 15.96 -10.03
CA LEU A 178 -8.71 15.19 -11.20
C LEU A 178 -9.56 13.94 -11.42
N ALA A 179 -9.83 13.19 -10.35
CA ALA A 179 -10.68 12.00 -10.40
C ALA A 179 -12.12 12.35 -10.81
N LYS A 180 -12.67 13.47 -10.33
CA LYS A 180 -13.98 14.00 -10.80
C LYS A 180 -13.96 14.42 -12.27
N GLY A 181 -12.80 14.83 -12.78
CA GLY A 181 -12.55 15.09 -14.20
C GLY A 181 -12.43 13.82 -15.06
N GLY A 182 -12.57 12.63 -14.47
CA GLY A 182 -12.54 11.36 -15.19
C GLY A 182 -11.15 10.73 -15.30
N ARG A 183 -10.14 11.27 -14.62
CA ARG A 183 -8.81 10.65 -14.54
C ARG A 183 -8.87 9.38 -13.70
N GLU A 184 -8.23 8.31 -14.19
CA GLU A 184 -8.00 7.13 -13.37
C GLU A 184 -7.01 7.46 -12.23
N PRO A 185 -7.04 6.74 -11.08
CA PRO A 185 -6.20 7.08 -9.93
C PRO A 185 -4.70 7.20 -10.23
N ALA A 186 -4.17 6.31 -11.08
CA ALA A 186 -2.77 6.35 -11.48
C ALA A 186 -2.44 7.62 -12.30
N GLU A 187 -3.34 8.03 -13.19
CA GLU A 187 -3.18 9.24 -13.99
C GLU A 187 -3.26 10.49 -13.12
N ALA A 188 -4.21 10.53 -12.17
CA ALA A 188 -4.36 11.64 -11.24
C ALA A 188 -3.11 11.81 -10.35
N ILE A 189 -2.53 10.71 -9.85
CA ILE A 189 -1.27 10.78 -9.09
C ILE A 189 -0.12 11.24 -9.99
N GLN A 190 -0.02 10.75 -11.23
CA GLN A 190 1.02 11.19 -12.16
C GLN A 190 0.94 12.68 -12.45
N GLU A 191 -0.26 13.23 -12.66
CA GLU A 191 -0.47 14.65 -12.90
C GLU A 191 -0.07 15.50 -11.68
N ILE A 192 -0.37 15.02 -10.46
CA ILE A 192 0.08 15.66 -9.21
C ILE A 192 1.60 15.59 -9.05
N ILE A 193 2.23 14.47 -9.40
CA ILE A 193 3.69 14.33 -9.39
C ILE A 193 4.33 15.35 -10.33
N ARG A 194 3.80 15.48 -11.56
CA ARG A 194 4.33 16.41 -12.58
C ARG A 194 4.13 17.88 -12.24
N SER A 195 3.09 18.22 -11.48
CA SER A 195 2.87 19.61 -11.11
C SER A 195 3.93 20.13 -10.14
N GLU A 196 4.68 19.23 -9.48
CA GLU A 196 5.69 19.50 -8.46
C GLU A 196 5.20 20.42 -7.32
N LYS A 197 3.88 20.61 -7.21
CA LYS A 197 3.23 21.54 -6.27
C LYS A 197 3.45 21.14 -4.81
N PHE A 198 3.62 19.83 -4.55
CA PHE A 198 3.70 19.28 -3.20
C PHE A 198 5.08 18.66 -2.94
N ALA A 199 5.89 19.29 -2.09
CA ALA A 199 7.28 18.87 -1.85
C ALA A 199 7.44 17.38 -1.45
N GLY A 200 6.46 16.81 -0.74
CA GLY A 200 6.51 15.40 -0.33
C GLY A 200 5.88 14.40 -1.31
N VAL A 201 5.21 14.85 -2.36
CA VAL A 201 4.65 13.95 -3.38
C VAL A 201 5.55 14.01 -4.60
N GLY A 202 6.00 12.85 -5.10
CA GLY A 202 6.88 12.84 -6.27
C GLY A 202 7.36 11.47 -6.71
N GLY A 203 8.34 11.49 -7.60
CA GLY A 203 8.98 10.30 -8.14
C GLY A 203 8.18 9.71 -9.29
N SER A 204 7.58 8.55 -9.07
CA SER A 204 6.81 7.80 -10.05
C SER A 204 5.52 7.26 -9.43
N VAL A 205 4.64 6.71 -10.26
CA VAL A 205 3.45 6.01 -9.78
C VAL A 205 3.82 4.58 -9.41
N GLN A 206 3.48 4.19 -8.18
CA GLN A 206 3.45 2.80 -7.75
C GLN A 206 2.02 2.27 -7.80
N VAL A 207 1.84 1.06 -8.33
CA VAL A 207 0.54 0.37 -8.34
C VAL A 207 0.61 -0.97 -7.61
N LEU A 208 -0.40 -1.23 -6.78
CA LEU A 208 -0.66 -2.52 -6.15
C LEU A 208 -2.11 -2.92 -6.44
N THR A 209 -2.31 -4.12 -6.98
CA THR A 209 -3.66 -4.67 -7.21
C THR A 209 -3.93 -5.82 -6.27
N VAL A 210 -5.18 -5.94 -5.81
CA VAL A 210 -5.62 -7.04 -4.95
C VAL A 210 -6.91 -7.64 -5.51
N ASP A 211 -6.86 -8.94 -5.79
CA ASP A 211 -7.99 -9.76 -6.23
C ASP A 211 -8.06 -11.06 -5.42
N GLY A 212 -8.86 -12.04 -5.87
CA GLY A 212 -8.98 -13.35 -5.20
C GLY A 212 -7.68 -14.15 -5.11
N SER A 213 -6.70 -13.89 -5.99
CA SER A 213 -5.37 -14.51 -5.97
C SER A 213 -4.41 -13.84 -4.98
N GLY A 214 -4.71 -12.61 -4.55
CA GLY A 214 -3.95 -11.84 -3.58
C GLY A 214 -3.39 -10.55 -4.14
N ALA A 215 -2.65 -9.84 -3.27
CA ALA A 215 -2.00 -8.59 -3.60
C ALA A 215 -0.72 -8.79 -4.43
N ARG A 216 -0.55 -7.97 -5.46
CA ARG A 216 0.67 -7.95 -6.29
C ARG A 216 0.98 -6.56 -6.82
N HIS A 217 2.26 -6.27 -7.00
CA HIS A 217 2.68 -5.08 -7.75
C HIS A 217 2.45 -5.27 -9.24
N LEU A 218 2.05 -4.19 -9.89
CA LEU A 218 2.06 -4.10 -11.35
C LEU A 218 2.98 -2.96 -11.76
N PRO A 219 3.90 -3.20 -12.70
CA PRO A 219 4.67 -2.13 -13.28
C PRO A 219 3.79 -1.21 -14.13
N VAL A 220 4.29 -0.02 -14.43
CA VAL A 220 3.59 1.00 -15.22
C VAL A 220 4.38 1.25 -16.49
N LEU A 221 3.70 1.26 -17.64
CA LEU A 221 4.31 1.56 -18.91
C LEU A 221 4.31 3.08 -19.12
N TYR A 222 5.48 3.65 -19.38
CA TYR A 222 5.66 5.08 -19.59
C TYR A 222 5.97 5.36 -21.06
N ARG A 223 5.22 6.25 -21.72
CA ARG A 223 5.57 6.76 -23.06
C ARG A 223 6.68 7.77 -22.94
N THR A 224 7.76 7.52 -23.66
CA THR A 224 8.92 8.41 -23.75
C THR A 224 8.69 9.48 -24.82
N GLU A 225 9.31 10.65 -24.67
CA GLU A 225 9.21 11.77 -25.64
C GLU A 225 9.64 11.38 -27.07
N GLY A 226 10.50 10.36 -27.22
CA GLY A 226 10.96 9.84 -28.52
C GLY A 226 10.00 8.84 -29.19
N GLY A 227 8.78 8.65 -28.67
CA GLY A 227 7.79 7.72 -29.23
C GLY A 227 8.00 6.25 -28.83
N GLY A 228 8.99 5.96 -27.98
CA GLY A 228 9.16 4.65 -27.34
C GLY A 228 8.33 4.51 -26.06
N ALA A 229 8.33 3.31 -25.47
CA ALA A 229 7.74 3.06 -24.17
C ALA A 229 8.70 2.27 -23.27
N VAL A 230 8.63 2.51 -21.97
CA VAL A 230 9.50 1.84 -20.99
C VAL A 230 8.69 1.34 -19.80
N LEU A 231 8.96 0.13 -19.35
CA LEU A 231 8.26 -0.46 -18.22
C LEU A 231 9.01 -0.10 -16.93
N LYS A 232 8.33 0.62 -16.03
CA LYS A 232 8.92 1.04 -14.76
C LYS A 232 8.26 0.36 -13.55
N LEU A 233 9.10 -0.02 -12.59
CA LEU A 233 8.69 -0.41 -11.24
C LEU A 233 9.42 0.51 -10.25
N LEU A 234 8.67 1.23 -9.42
CA LEU A 234 9.22 2.25 -8.50
C LEU A 234 10.14 3.27 -9.21
N GLY A 235 9.76 3.65 -10.43
CA GLY A 235 10.50 4.62 -11.25
C GLY A 235 11.79 4.06 -11.88
N LYS A 236 12.10 2.79 -11.67
CA LYS A 236 13.26 2.10 -12.26
C LYS A 236 12.82 1.30 -13.47
N ARG A 237 13.61 1.36 -14.55
CA ARG A 237 13.39 0.53 -15.74
C ARG A 237 13.69 -0.90 -15.36
N ILE A 238 12.76 -1.79 -15.65
CA ILE A 238 12.87 -3.19 -15.20
C ILE A 238 13.91 -3.92 -16.04
N GLU A 239 14.05 -3.52 -17.30
CA GLU A 239 15.01 -4.04 -18.26
C GLU A 239 16.47 -3.84 -17.82
N ASP A 240 16.74 -2.79 -17.03
CA ASP A 240 18.08 -2.49 -16.50
C ASP A 240 18.60 -3.58 -15.54
N TYR A 241 17.70 -4.43 -15.00
CA TYR A 241 18.05 -5.50 -14.05
C TYR A 241 18.27 -6.87 -14.72
N GLY A 242 18.06 -6.97 -16.05
CA GLY A 242 18.19 -8.24 -16.78
C GLY A 242 17.16 -9.29 -16.36
N ASN A 243 17.53 -10.57 -16.48
CA ASN A 243 16.73 -11.69 -15.96
C ASN A 243 17.38 -12.29 -14.71
N LEU A 244 16.57 -12.98 -13.89
CA LEU A 244 17.04 -13.63 -12.66
C LEU A 244 17.00 -15.14 -12.85
N GLY A 245 18.16 -15.74 -13.16
CA GLY A 245 18.26 -17.20 -13.36
C GLY A 245 17.42 -17.71 -14.54
N GLY A 246 17.30 -16.91 -15.60
CA GLY A 246 16.45 -17.23 -16.76
C GLY A 246 14.97 -16.87 -16.58
N CYS A 247 14.58 -16.28 -15.45
CA CYS A 247 13.24 -15.75 -15.24
C CYS A 247 13.19 -14.26 -15.59
N ASP A 248 12.37 -13.92 -16.59
CA ASP A 248 12.10 -12.52 -16.93
C ASP A 248 11.16 -11.88 -15.90
N PHE A 249 11.32 -10.57 -15.71
CA PHE A 249 10.30 -9.80 -15.04
C PHE A 249 9.02 -9.79 -15.88
N ARG A 250 7.86 -9.75 -15.22
CA ARG A 250 6.58 -9.76 -15.94
C ARG A 250 6.41 -8.51 -16.79
N ASN A 251 5.98 -8.71 -18.04
CA ASN A 251 5.67 -7.64 -18.99
C ASN A 251 4.21 -7.15 -18.92
N GLU A 252 3.45 -7.59 -17.91
CA GLU A 252 2.08 -7.11 -17.67
C GLU A 252 2.13 -5.75 -16.97
N ALA A 253 1.77 -4.68 -17.67
CA ALA A 253 1.65 -3.34 -17.10
C ALA A 253 0.24 -3.09 -16.56
N TRP A 254 0.12 -2.26 -15.52
CA TRP A 254 -1.17 -1.74 -15.07
C TRP A 254 -1.88 -0.95 -16.18
N GLY A 255 -1.13 -0.11 -16.88
CA GLY A 255 -1.62 0.81 -17.89
C GLY A 255 -0.48 1.65 -18.46
N VAL A 256 -0.84 2.60 -19.33
CA VAL A 256 0.10 3.49 -20.01
C VAL A 256 -0.06 4.90 -19.47
N LEU A 257 1.03 5.47 -18.97
CA LEU A 257 1.13 6.88 -18.61
C LEU A 257 2.12 7.56 -19.57
N ASP A 258 2.00 8.87 -19.74
CA ASP A 258 3.09 9.62 -20.36
C ASP A 258 4.24 9.74 -19.35
N GLU A 259 5.47 10.06 -19.77
CA GLU A 259 6.55 10.44 -18.83
C GLU A 259 6.36 11.89 -18.35
#